data_AF-A0A418NL23-F1
#
_entry.id   AF-A0A418NL23-F1
#
_cell.length_a   1.000
_cell.length_b   1.000
_cell.length_c   1.000
_cell.angle_alpha   90.00
_cell.angle_beta   90.00
_cell.angle_gamma   90.00
#
_symmetry.space_group_name_H-M   'P 1'
#
loop_
_entity.id
_entity.type
_entity.pdbx_description
1 polymer ?
#
loop_
_entity_poly.entity_id
_entity_poly.type
_entity_poly.pdbx_seq_one_letter_code
_entity_poly.pdbx_strand_id
1 'polypeptide(L)' 'MTHPFTDPAAIAAIERYGRSALAWELLRRDPAYRDAFGRLKALPSPGQAADAVFAARWGLHFP' A
#
# COMPACT_ATOMS: atom_id res chain seq x y z
N MET A 1 19.52 6.92 -10.16
CA MET A 1 18.75 6.54 -8.94
C MET A 1 17.57 7.49 -8.86
N THR A 2 16.37 7.04 -9.22
CA THR A 2 15.15 7.84 -9.11
C THR A 2 14.78 7.90 -7.64
N HIS A 3 14.86 9.09 -7.02
CA HIS A 3 14.38 9.25 -5.67
C HIS A 3 12.87 9.00 -5.67
N PRO A 4 12.35 8.24 -4.71
CA PRO A 4 10.98 7.74 -4.80
C PRO A 4 9.93 8.83 -4.45
N PHE A 5 10.36 10.07 -4.21
CA PHE A 5 9.50 11.26 -4.17
C PHE A 5 9.36 11.93 -5.54
N THR A 6 10.02 11.40 -6.57
CA THR A 6 10.01 11.94 -7.94
C THR A 6 9.26 11.03 -8.92
N ASP A 7 8.66 9.93 -8.46
CA ASP A 7 7.77 9.10 -9.30
C ASP A 7 6.47 9.87 -9.56
N PRO A 8 6.22 10.35 -10.79
CA PRO A 8 5.05 11.16 -11.09
C PRO A 8 3.75 10.37 -10.93
N ALA A 9 3.76 9.04 -11.07
CA ALA A 9 2.57 8.22 -10.85
C ALA A 9 2.24 8.13 -9.35
N ALA A 10 3.25 8.04 -8.49
CA ALA A 10 3.07 8.08 -7.05
C ALA A 10 2.53 9.44 -6.57
N ILE A 11 3.07 10.54 -7.12
CA ILE A 11 2.57 11.89 -6.82
C ILE A 11 1.11 12.03 -7.26
N ALA A 12 0.77 11.66 -8.49
CA ALA A 12 -0.60 11.73 -9.00
C ALA A 12 -1.58 10.86 -8.19
N ALA A 13 -1.15 9.69 -7.72
CA ALA A 13 -1.97 8.85 -6.84
C ALA A 13 -2.19 9.49 -5.47
N ILE A 14 -1.16 10.13 -4.89
CA ILE A 14 -1.27 10.87 -3.63
C ILE A 14 -2.21 12.06 -3.77
N GLU A 15 -2.13 12.82 -4.88
CA GLU A 15 -3.05 13.92 -5.14
C GLU A 15 -4.50 13.45 -5.29
N ARG A 16 -4.72 12.30 -5.95
CA ARG A 16 -6.06 11.75 -6.21
C ARG A 16 -6.71 11.05 -5.00
N TYR A 17 -5.93 10.28 -4.25
CA TYR A 17 -6.44 9.39 -3.19
C TYR A 17 -5.98 9.80 -1.78
N GLY A 18 -5.19 10.88 -1.68
CA GLY A 18 -4.79 11.51 -0.43
C GLY A 18 -3.97 10.59 0.48
N ARG A 19 -4.33 10.59 1.76
CA ARG A 19 -3.58 9.92 2.83
C ARG A 19 -3.43 8.41 2.60
N SER A 20 -4.41 7.76 1.98
CA SER A 20 -4.37 6.31 1.72
C SER A 20 -3.30 5.94 0.68
N ALA A 21 -3.14 6.74 -0.38
CA ALA A 21 -2.08 6.54 -1.35
C ALA A 21 -0.70 6.82 -0.75
N LEU A 22 -0.57 7.84 0.10
CA LEU A 22 0.68 8.11 0.82
C LEU A 22 1.06 6.95 1.75
N ALA A 23 0.10 6.41 2.51
CA ALA A 23 0.33 5.25 3.37
C ALA A 23 0.76 4.03 2.56
N TRP A 24 0.14 3.78 1.41
CA TRP A 24 0.53 2.70 0.50
C TRP A 24 1.95 2.88 -0.05
N GLU A 25 2.33 4.10 -0.43
CA GLU A 25 3.69 4.42 -0.91
C GLU A 25 4.78 4.19 0.16
N LEU A 26 4.46 4.45 1.42
CA LEU A 26 5.37 4.15 2.54
C LEU A 26 5.48 2.64 2.77
N LEU A 27 4.34 1.94 2.82
CA LEU A 27 4.31 0.50 3.10
C LEU A 27 4.98 -0.32 1.99
N ARG A 28 4.76 -0.01 0.70
CA ARG A 28 5.37 -0.76 -0.40
C ARG A 28 6.90 -0.70 -0.44
N ARG A 29 7.53 0.21 0.31
CA ARG A 29 8.99 0.34 0.43
C ARG A 29 9.56 -0.49 1.58
N ASP A 30 8.72 -0.88 2.54
CA ASP A 30 9.11 -1.78 3.62
C ASP A 30 9.29 -3.20 3.05
N PRO A 31 10.48 -3.82 3.19
CA PRO A 31 10.74 -5.15 2.64
C PRO A 31 9.89 -6.24 3.32
N ALA A 32 9.60 -6.12 4.62
CA ALA A 32 8.73 -7.06 5.33
C ALA A 32 7.26 -6.91 4.90
N TYR A 33 6.83 -5.69 4.57
CA TYR A 33 5.52 -5.47 3.95
C TYR A 33 5.46 -6.09 2.55
N ARG A 34 6.49 -5.88 1.72
CA ARG A 34 6.56 -6.48 0.36
C ARG A 34 6.48 -8.01 0.41
N ASP A 35 7.21 -8.63 1.33
CA ASP A 35 7.18 -10.07 1.53
C ASP A 35 5.81 -10.55 2.01
N ALA A 36 5.20 -9.84 2.96
CA ALA A 36 3.87 -10.17 3.46
C ALA A 36 2.79 -10.01 2.37
N PHE A 37 2.85 -8.92 1.60
CA PHE A 37 1.92 -8.63 0.52
C PHE A 37 2.06 -9.62 -0.64
N GLY A 38 3.29 -10.00 -1.01
CA GLY A 38 3.54 -11.02 -2.05
C GLY A 38 3.08 -12.43 -1.67
N ARG A 39 2.85 -12.70 -0.38
CA ARG A 39 2.28 -13.97 0.12
C ARG A 39 0.75 -14.01 0.10
N LEU A 40 0.09 -12.88 -0.17
CA LEU A 40 -1.36 -12.84 -0.30
C LEU A 40 -1.76 -13.63 -1.56
N LYS A 41 -2.54 -14.70 -1.40
CA LYS A 41 -3.02 -15.54 -2.50
C LYS A 41 -4.01 -14.83 -3.43
N ALA A 42 -4.65 -13.78 -2.95
CA ALA A 42 -5.55 -12.92 -3.70
C ALA A 42 -5.41 -11.48 -3.21
N LEU A 43 -5.51 -10.54 -4.13
CA LEU A 43 -5.68 -9.13 -3.77
C LEU A 43 -7.06 -8.97 -3.12
N PRO A 44 -7.18 -8.26 -1.99
CA PRO A 44 -8.50 -7.92 -1.48
C PRO A 44 -9.27 -7.14 -2.55
N SER A 45 -10.57 -7.43 -2.63
CA SER A 45 -11.48 -6.54 -3.34
C SER A 45 -11.39 -5.13 -2.77
N PRO A 46 -11.62 -4.08 -3.58
CA PRO A 46 -11.84 -2.74 -3.06
C PRO A 46 -12.87 -2.79 -1.91
N GLY A 47 -12.54 -2.16 -0.79
CA GLY A 47 -13.36 -2.12 0.42
C GLY A 47 -13.14 -3.28 1.40
N GLN A 48 -12.23 -4.22 1.10
CA GLN A 48 -11.94 -5.36 1.98
C GLN A 48 -10.49 -5.33 2.48
N ALA A 49 -10.31 -5.70 3.75
CA ALA A 49 -8.99 -6.03 4.27
C ALA A 49 -8.50 -7.34 3.65
N ALA A 50 -7.22 -7.42 3.26
CA ALA A 50 -6.60 -8.63 2.67
C ALA A 50 -6.74 -9.86 3.57
N ASP A 51 -6.64 -9.65 4.88
CA ASP A 51 -6.86 -10.59 5.97
C ASP A 51 -6.88 -9.78 7.29
N ALA A 52 -7.61 -10.22 8.31
CA ALA A 52 -7.71 -9.49 9.58
C ALA A 52 -6.35 -9.34 10.29
N VAL A 53 -5.48 -10.35 10.20
CA VAL A 53 -4.12 -10.32 10.78
C VAL A 53 -3.23 -9.37 9.98
N PHE A 54 -3.39 -9.34 8.66
CA PHE A 54 -2.66 -8.41 7.79
C PHE A 54 -3.05 -6.96 8.08
N ALA A 55 -4.36 -6.67 8.18
CA ALA A 55 -4.87 -5.35 8.49
C ALA A 55 -4.48 -4.89 9.91
N ALA A 56 -4.54 -5.77 10.92
CA ALA A 56 -4.12 -5.43 12.27
C ALA A 56 -2.62 -5.11 12.37
N ARG A 57 -1.78 -5.78 11.58
CA ARG A 57 -0.33 -5.57 11.58
C ARG A 57 0.10 -4.32 10.81
N TRP A 58 -0.54 -4.04 9.67
CA TRP A 58 -0.11 -3.00 8.74
C TRP A 58 -1.02 -1.77 8.69
N GLY A 59 -2.18 -1.81 9.35
CA GLY A 59 -3.12 -0.69 9.43
C GLY A 59 -3.82 -0.33 8.12
N LEU A 60 -3.74 -1.17 7.09
CA LEU A 60 -4.34 -0.91 5.79
C LEU A 60 -5.82 -1.30 5.76
N HIS A 61 -6.67 -0.29 5.55
CA HIS A 61 -8.02 -0.44 5.05
C HIS A 61 -8.03 0.04 3.61
N PHE A 62 -8.21 -0.87 2.65
CA PHE A 62 -8.39 -0.49 1.25
C PHE A 62 -9.82 0.04 1.08
N PRO A 63 -10.02 1.21 0.44
CA PRO A 63 -11.36 1.72 0.12
C PRO A 63 -12.07 0.81 -0.87
#